data_AF-A0A3N1CN35-F1
#
_entry.id   AF-A0A3N1CN35-F1
#
_cell.length_a   1.000
_cell.length_b   1.000
_cell.length_c   1.000
_cell.angle_alpha   90.00
_cell.angle_beta   90.00
_cell.angle_gamma   90.00
#
_symmetry.space_group_name_H-M   'P 1'
#
loop_
_entity.id
_entity.type
_entity.pdbx_description
1 polymer ?
#
loop_
_entity_poly.entity_id
_entity_poly.type
_entity_poly.pdbx_seq_one_letter_code
_entity_poly.pdbx_strand_id
1 'polypeptide(L)'
;MTLATAFRLVVTAMVAYLVADFLRTGPPPLLAPLTALLIVQVTLYQTLTSSIQRIISVTCGVLLAVFIAHTLGFHWWTLGLVIGLALLVGRLFNLGDHILEVPISAMLILQLGTETAALGRVVETLIGAGVGLVSTLVTAPVKVKPAEDALRGLAMDVGRFLEDLADDLHLEPDHAHTTRWQGQAARLAEEARTVAARLGEADDSTRLNPRAFRIGGPSAALRTAMSTLEAASIRTRGLARCMADRTYLYLRDGGGLGVDMWATDVREELGLTLRTLSRAVPLYAAAATASTPESGRRLGQTTHDLLVEARQHRERLGRLLRDDPGHWPLHGELLVHVDRLLDSLAPSALGFRPVLY
;
A
#
# COMPACT_ATOMS: atom_id res chain seq x y z
N MET A 1 -0.30 -24.43 -3.08
CA MET A 1 -1.66 -24.16 -3.62
C MET A 1 -2.68 -24.52 -2.55
N THR A 2 -3.60 -23.64 -2.17
CA THR A 2 -4.62 -23.94 -1.15
C THR A 2 -5.83 -24.67 -1.78
N LEU A 3 -6.59 -25.43 -0.99
CA LEU A 3 -7.81 -26.13 -1.42
C LEU A 3 -8.82 -25.19 -2.12
N ALA A 4 -8.96 -23.97 -1.61
CA ALA A 4 -9.81 -22.94 -2.21
C ALA A 4 -9.34 -22.52 -3.62
N THR A 5 -8.02 -22.39 -3.83
CA THR A 5 -7.46 -22.09 -5.16
C THR A 5 -7.65 -23.24 -6.14
N ALA A 6 -7.51 -24.48 -5.67
CA ALA A 6 -7.75 -25.68 -6.48
C ALA A 6 -9.23 -25.74 -6.92
N PHE A 7 -10.17 -25.58 -5.98
CA PHE A 7 -11.60 -25.56 -6.28
C PHE A 7 -11.95 -24.45 -7.29
N ARG A 8 -11.38 -23.25 -7.13
CA ARG A 8 -11.57 -22.15 -8.07
C ARG A 8 -11.11 -22.49 -9.48
N LEU A 9 -9.91 -23.06 -9.63
CA LEU A 9 -9.38 -23.45 -10.94
C LEU A 9 -10.30 -24.45 -11.63
N VAL A 10 -10.78 -25.45 -10.90
CA VAL A 10 -11.71 -26.47 -11.39
C VAL A 10 -13.03 -25.84 -11.84
N VAL A 11 -13.66 -25.02 -11.00
CA VAL A 11 -14.93 -24.35 -11.32
C VAL A 11 -14.78 -23.44 -12.53
N THR A 12 -13.68 -22.68 -12.61
CA THR A 12 -13.46 -21.75 -13.72
C THR A 12 -13.28 -22.48 -15.05
N ALA A 13 -12.49 -23.57 -15.04
CA ALA A 13 -12.31 -24.41 -16.21
C ALA A 13 -13.63 -25.05 -16.65
N MET A 14 -14.42 -25.60 -15.71
CA MET A 14 -15.72 -26.20 -16.01
C MET A 14 -16.70 -25.18 -16.61
N VAL A 15 -16.77 -23.97 -16.05
CA VAL A 15 -17.64 -22.92 -16.59
C VAL A 15 -17.20 -22.52 -18.00
N ALA A 16 -15.90 -22.38 -18.26
CA ALA A 16 -15.40 -22.07 -19.60
C ALA A 16 -15.74 -23.16 -20.63
N TYR A 17 -15.63 -24.43 -20.23
CA TYR A 17 -16.04 -25.57 -21.05
C TYR A 17 -17.54 -25.55 -21.35
N LEU A 18 -18.38 -25.41 -20.32
CA LEU A 18 -19.85 -25.40 -20.48
C LEU A 18 -20.34 -24.24 -21.35
N VAL A 19 -19.72 -23.07 -21.25
CA VAL A 19 -20.06 -21.90 -22.07
C VAL A 19 -19.68 -22.15 -23.54
N ALA A 20 -18.51 -22.74 -23.80
CA ALA A 20 -18.09 -23.07 -25.16
C ALA A 20 -18.94 -24.19 -25.78
N ASP A 21 -19.31 -25.20 -25.00
CA ASP A 21 -20.20 -26.28 -25.42
C ASP A 21 -21.61 -25.76 -25.76
N PHE A 22 -22.15 -24.87 -24.91
CA PHE A 22 -23.44 -24.22 -25.16
C PHE A 22 -23.46 -23.41 -26.45
N LEU A 23 -22.35 -22.74 -26.79
CA LEU A 23 -22.19 -21.96 -28.03
C LEU A 23 -21.87 -22.82 -29.26
N ARG A 24 -21.78 -24.14 -29.12
CA ARG A 24 -21.52 -25.12 -30.19
C ARG A 24 -20.29 -24.76 -31.02
N THR A 25 -19.19 -24.38 -30.37
CA THR A 25 -17.96 -23.92 -31.04
C THR A 25 -17.23 -25.02 -31.81
N GLY A 26 -17.50 -26.30 -31.52
CA GLY A 26 -16.95 -27.45 -32.22
C GLY A 26 -16.82 -28.68 -31.31
N PRO A 27 -16.44 -29.85 -31.85
CA PRO A 27 -16.27 -31.07 -31.06
C PRO A 27 -14.95 -31.09 -30.27
N PRO A 28 -14.95 -31.72 -29.09
CA PRO A 28 -15.16 -31.08 -27.79
C PRO A 28 -14.28 -29.83 -27.53
N PRO A 29 -14.82 -28.75 -26.92
CA PRO A 29 -14.17 -27.43 -26.82
C PRO A 29 -13.15 -27.34 -25.68
N LEU A 30 -11.99 -27.97 -25.87
CA LEU A 30 -10.95 -28.08 -24.84
C LEU A 30 -10.05 -26.83 -24.72
N LEU A 31 -10.08 -25.90 -25.69
CA LEU A 31 -9.25 -24.69 -25.64
C LEU A 31 -9.80 -23.66 -24.64
N ALA A 32 -11.12 -23.58 -24.48
CA ALA A 32 -11.74 -22.68 -23.51
C ALA A 32 -11.32 -22.96 -22.06
N PRO A 33 -11.43 -24.21 -21.52
CA PRO A 33 -10.97 -24.51 -20.17
C PRO A 33 -9.45 -24.35 -20.00
N LEU A 34 -8.65 -24.70 -21.01
CA LEU A 34 -7.19 -24.51 -20.99
C LEU A 34 -6.83 -23.02 -20.88
N THR A 35 -7.44 -22.17 -21.70
CA THR A 35 -7.22 -20.71 -21.68
C THR A 35 -7.66 -20.10 -20.34
N ALA A 36 -8.79 -20.56 -19.79
CA ALA A 36 -9.28 -20.12 -18.49
C ALA A 36 -8.32 -20.49 -17.34
N LEU A 37 -7.77 -21.72 -17.35
CA LEU A 37 -6.76 -22.14 -16.37
C LEU A 37 -5.50 -21.30 -16.46
N LEU A 38 -4.99 -21.07 -17.68
CA LEU A 38 -3.80 -20.24 -17.89
C LEU A 38 -3.99 -18.82 -17.35
N ILE A 39 -5.17 -18.23 -17.50
CA ILE A 39 -5.43 -16.87 -16.99
C ILE A 39 -5.56 -16.84 -15.48
N VAL A 40 -6.19 -17.85 -14.86
CA VAL A 40 -6.34 -17.92 -13.40
C VAL A 40 -5.04 -18.30 -12.69
N GLN A 41 -4.14 -19.05 -13.35
CA GLN A 41 -2.83 -19.43 -12.79
C GLN A 41 -1.84 -18.27 -12.71
N VAL A 42 -2.01 -17.24 -13.55
CA VAL A 42 -1.17 -16.04 -13.50
C VAL A 42 -1.54 -15.25 -12.27
N THR A 43 -0.69 -15.36 -11.26
CA THR A 43 -0.85 -14.73 -9.96
C THR A 43 -1.06 -13.23 -10.10
N LEU A 44 -2.09 -12.74 -9.42
CA LEU A 44 -2.61 -11.36 -9.32
C LEU A 44 -1.60 -10.24 -8.96
N TYR A 45 -0.30 -10.52 -8.98
CA TYR A 45 0.73 -9.58 -8.52
C TYR A 45 1.24 -8.60 -9.58
N GLN A 46 0.90 -8.76 -10.87
CA GLN A 46 1.48 -7.94 -11.95
C GLN A 46 0.44 -7.29 -12.89
N THR A 47 -0.65 -6.79 -12.33
CA THR A 47 -1.46 -5.73 -12.96
C THR A 47 -2.41 -6.23 -14.05
N LEU A 48 -3.69 -5.86 -13.91
CA LEU A 48 -4.77 -6.09 -14.87
C LEU A 48 -4.39 -5.69 -16.30
N THR A 49 -3.52 -4.67 -16.45
CA THR A 49 -2.93 -4.22 -17.71
C THR A 49 -2.07 -5.29 -18.37
N SER A 50 -1.22 -6.00 -17.62
CA SER A 50 -0.42 -7.11 -18.15
C SER A 50 -1.31 -8.29 -18.51
N SER A 51 -2.40 -8.53 -17.76
CA SER A 51 -3.39 -9.56 -18.10
C SER A 51 -4.14 -9.25 -19.39
N ILE A 52 -4.57 -8.00 -19.60
CA ILE A 52 -5.22 -7.57 -20.85
C ILE A 52 -4.23 -7.62 -22.02
N GLN A 53 -3.01 -7.13 -21.84
CA GLN A 53 -1.96 -7.19 -22.85
C GLN A 53 -1.59 -8.63 -23.20
N ARG A 54 -1.60 -9.55 -22.23
CA ARG A 54 -1.44 -10.99 -22.43
C ARG A 54 -2.60 -11.59 -23.21
N ILE A 55 -3.85 -11.22 -22.90
CA ILE A 55 -5.03 -11.68 -23.65
C ILE A 55 -4.94 -11.22 -25.10
N ILE A 56 -4.65 -9.93 -25.35
CA ILE A 56 -4.48 -9.38 -26.70
C ILE A 56 -3.35 -10.08 -27.44
N SER A 57 -2.23 -10.34 -26.77
CA SER A 57 -1.07 -11.03 -27.32
C SER A 57 -1.37 -12.47 -27.74
N VAL A 58 -1.95 -13.28 -26.83
CA VAL A 58 -2.31 -14.67 -27.12
C VAL A 58 -3.37 -14.72 -28.21
N THR A 59 -4.38 -13.85 -28.16
CA THR A 59 -5.42 -13.76 -29.18
C THR A 59 -4.82 -13.40 -30.54
N CYS A 60 -3.94 -12.39 -30.62
CA CYS A 60 -3.23 -12.04 -31.85
C CYS A 60 -2.34 -13.17 -32.36
N GLY A 61 -1.60 -13.87 -31.49
CA GLY A 61 -0.74 -14.99 -31.88
C GLY A 61 -1.55 -16.17 -32.45
N VAL A 62 -2.67 -16.51 -31.83
CA VAL A 62 -3.58 -17.55 -32.30
C VAL A 62 -4.24 -17.13 -33.62
N LEU A 63 -4.72 -15.89 -33.73
CA LEU A 63 -5.31 -15.36 -34.98
C LEU A 63 -4.30 -15.36 -36.12
N LEU A 64 -3.05 -14.96 -35.86
CA LEU A 64 -1.99 -14.93 -36.86
C LEU A 64 -1.58 -16.34 -37.30
N ALA A 65 -1.48 -17.29 -36.37
CA ALA A 65 -1.21 -18.69 -36.69
C ALA A 65 -2.34 -19.31 -37.53
N VAL A 66 -3.60 -19.03 -37.17
CA VAL A 66 -4.78 -19.47 -37.93
C VAL A 66 -4.81 -18.84 -39.32
N PHE A 67 -4.51 -17.54 -39.43
CA PHE A 67 -4.46 -16.83 -40.71
C PHE A 67 -3.40 -17.42 -41.64
N ILE A 68 -2.17 -17.61 -41.15
CA ILE A 68 -1.06 -18.21 -41.90
C ILE A 68 -1.41 -19.62 -42.37
N ALA A 69 -1.98 -20.45 -41.47
CA ALA A 69 -2.38 -21.81 -41.79
C ALA A 69 -3.48 -21.86 -42.87
N HIS A 70 -4.41 -20.89 -42.85
CA HIS A 70 -5.48 -20.78 -43.84
C HIS A 70 -4.95 -20.30 -45.20
N THR A 71 -4.10 -19.27 -45.24
CA THR A 71 -3.62 -18.68 -46.50
C THR A 71 -2.57 -19.54 -47.21
N LEU A 72 -1.71 -20.25 -46.47
CA LEU A 72 -0.53 -20.93 -47.03
C LEU A 72 -0.67 -22.46 -47.04
N GLY A 73 -1.69 -23.01 -46.40
CA GLY A 73 -1.87 -24.47 -46.27
C GLY A 73 -0.86 -25.14 -45.34
N PHE A 74 -1.08 -26.42 -45.06
CA PHE A 74 -0.23 -27.20 -44.16
C PHE A 74 0.99 -27.76 -44.88
N HIS A 75 2.17 -27.22 -44.56
CA HIS A 75 3.46 -27.64 -45.10
C HIS A 75 4.52 -27.66 -43.97
N TRP A 76 5.61 -28.40 -44.16
CA TRP A 76 6.70 -28.49 -43.18
C TRP A 76 7.32 -27.11 -42.84
N TRP A 77 7.34 -26.20 -43.82
CA TRP A 77 7.87 -24.85 -43.65
C TRP A 77 6.87 -23.89 -43.00
N THR A 78 5.56 -24.05 -43.22
CA THR A 78 4.53 -23.27 -42.50
C THR A 78 4.47 -23.67 -41.02
N LEU A 79 4.69 -24.95 -40.69
CA LEU A 79 4.87 -25.41 -39.30
C LEU A 79 6.06 -24.71 -38.62
N GLY A 80 7.22 -24.69 -39.29
CA GLY A 80 8.41 -24.00 -38.78
C GLY A 80 8.17 -22.50 -38.57
N LEU A 81 7.45 -21.86 -39.50
CA LEU A 81 7.11 -20.44 -39.42
C LEU A 81 6.15 -20.15 -38.26
N VAL A 82 5.14 -20.98 -38.04
CA VAL A 82 4.19 -20.86 -36.91
C VAL A 82 4.88 -21.06 -35.56
N ILE A 83 5.74 -22.08 -35.43
CA ILE A 83 6.53 -22.31 -34.21
C ILE A 83 7.46 -21.13 -33.92
N GLY A 84 8.16 -20.64 -34.95
CA GLY A 84 9.03 -19.48 -34.84
C GLY A 84 8.28 -18.24 -34.37
N LEU A 85 7.10 -17.98 -34.93
CA LEU A 85 6.24 -16.86 -34.52
C LEU A 85 5.72 -17.03 -33.09
N ALA A 86 5.26 -18.23 -32.73
CA ALA A 86 4.77 -18.56 -31.39
C ALA A 86 5.85 -18.34 -30.31
N LEU A 87 7.09 -18.75 -30.60
CA LEU A 87 8.24 -18.51 -29.72
C LEU A 87 8.62 -17.04 -29.66
N LEU A 88 8.59 -16.33 -30.80
CA LEU A 88 8.89 -14.90 -30.86
C LEU A 88 7.89 -14.10 -30.02
N VAL A 89 6.59 -14.43 -30.12
CA VAL A 89 5.54 -13.88 -29.27
C VAL A 89 5.79 -14.27 -27.81
N GLY A 90 6.02 -15.55 -27.50
CA GLY A 90 6.34 -16.01 -26.14
C GLY A 90 7.50 -15.23 -25.49
N ARG A 91 8.52 -14.89 -26.27
CA ARG A 91 9.70 -14.13 -25.84
C ARG A 91 9.44 -12.63 -25.71
N LEU A 92 8.75 -12.02 -26.68
CA LEU A 92 8.43 -10.58 -26.66
C LEU A 92 7.52 -10.21 -25.48
N PHE A 93 6.71 -11.15 -25.02
CA PHE A 93 5.80 -10.98 -23.89
C PHE A 93 6.30 -11.57 -22.57
N ASN A 94 7.57 -12.00 -22.51
CA ASN A 94 8.26 -12.41 -21.29
C ASN A 94 7.52 -13.52 -20.49
N LEU A 95 7.05 -14.57 -21.19
CA LEU A 95 6.26 -15.67 -20.60
C LEU A 95 7.04 -16.58 -19.62
N GLY A 96 8.32 -16.29 -19.37
CA GLY A 96 9.17 -17.06 -18.46
C GLY A 96 9.19 -18.54 -18.81
N ASP A 97 8.94 -19.40 -17.82
CA ASP A 97 8.99 -20.86 -17.94
C ASP A 97 7.94 -21.47 -18.88
N HIS A 98 6.95 -20.71 -19.34
CA HIS A 98 5.82 -21.20 -20.14
C HIS A 98 5.94 -20.90 -21.65
N ILE A 99 7.12 -20.44 -22.11
CA ILE A 99 7.38 -20.12 -23.52
C ILE A 99 7.06 -21.30 -24.47
N LEU A 100 7.23 -22.54 -24.00
CA LEU A 100 7.01 -23.74 -24.80
C LEU A 100 5.53 -24.14 -24.93
N GLU A 101 4.61 -23.59 -24.13
CA GLU A 101 3.18 -23.92 -24.23
C GLU A 101 2.53 -23.35 -25.49
N VAL A 102 3.02 -22.20 -25.97
CA VAL A 102 2.47 -21.50 -27.15
C VAL A 102 2.72 -22.30 -28.44
N PRO A 103 3.94 -22.78 -28.73
CA PRO A 103 4.17 -23.69 -29.86
C PRO A 103 3.40 -25.00 -29.76
N ILE A 104 3.34 -25.62 -28.57
CA ILE A 104 2.61 -26.89 -28.37
C ILE A 104 1.12 -26.72 -28.71
N SER A 105 0.51 -25.63 -28.25
CA SER A 105 -0.89 -25.31 -28.54
C SER A 105 -1.10 -25.03 -30.04
N ALA A 106 -0.19 -24.29 -30.68
CA ALA A 106 -0.25 -24.02 -32.11
C ALA A 106 -0.14 -25.30 -32.97
N MET A 107 0.69 -26.26 -32.56
CA MET A 107 0.82 -27.56 -33.22
C MET A 107 -0.44 -28.42 -33.07
N LEU A 108 -1.05 -28.46 -31.88
CA LEU A 108 -2.34 -29.13 -31.63
C LEU A 108 -3.47 -28.55 -32.49
N ILE A 109 -3.47 -27.22 -32.68
CA ILE A 109 -4.40 -26.50 -33.57
C ILE A 109 -4.18 -26.90 -35.03
N LEU A 110 -2.91 -26.97 -35.46
CA LEU A 110 -2.55 -27.35 -36.84
C LEU A 110 -2.97 -28.79 -37.18
N GLN A 111 -2.99 -29.70 -36.20
CA GLN A 111 -3.31 -31.12 -36.37
C GLN A 111 -4.81 -31.41 -36.69
N LEU A 112 -5.74 -30.55 -36.28
CA LEU A 112 -7.18 -30.84 -36.25
C LEU A 112 -7.97 -30.12 -37.38
N GLY A 113 -7.47 -30.11 -38.62
CA GLY A 113 -7.94 -29.23 -39.71
C GLY A 113 -9.44 -29.24 -40.06
N THR A 114 -9.97 -28.06 -40.41
CA THR A 114 -10.98 -27.70 -41.44
C THR A 114 -11.49 -26.26 -41.17
N GLU A 115 -12.00 -25.55 -42.19
CA GLU A 115 -12.35 -24.11 -42.13
C GLU A 115 -13.35 -23.73 -41.03
N THR A 116 -14.25 -24.65 -40.64
CA THR A 116 -15.20 -24.47 -39.54
C THR A 116 -14.54 -24.54 -38.15
N ALA A 117 -13.35 -25.13 -38.04
CA ALA A 117 -12.62 -25.25 -36.77
C ALA A 117 -11.85 -23.97 -36.40
N ALA A 118 -11.50 -23.12 -37.37
CA ALA A 118 -10.72 -21.90 -37.13
C ALA A 118 -11.51 -20.85 -36.32
N LEU A 119 -12.74 -20.55 -36.74
CA LEU A 119 -13.62 -19.62 -36.04
C LEU A 119 -14.01 -20.17 -34.66
N GLY A 120 -14.30 -21.47 -34.55
CA GLY A 120 -14.59 -22.14 -33.28
C GLY A 120 -13.48 -21.95 -32.24
N ARG A 121 -12.22 -22.05 -32.66
CA ARG A 121 -11.04 -21.90 -31.78
C ARG A 121 -10.82 -20.48 -31.28
N VAL A 122 -11.08 -19.48 -32.13
CA VAL A 122 -11.02 -18.06 -31.73
C VAL A 122 -12.09 -17.78 -30.69
N VAL A 123 -13.31 -18.27 -30.93
CA VAL A 123 -14.43 -18.12 -29.99
C VAL A 123 -14.13 -18.84 -28.67
N GLU A 124 -13.60 -20.07 -28.70
CA GLU A 124 -13.18 -20.81 -27.49
C GLU A 124 -12.12 -20.07 -26.68
N THR A 125 -11.13 -19.49 -27.35
CA THR A 125 -10.06 -18.71 -26.69
C THR A 125 -10.64 -17.47 -26.02
N LEU A 126 -11.57 -16.76 -26.69
CA LEU A 126 -12.25 -15.59 -26.14
C LEU A 126 -13.14 -15.96 -24.95
N ILE A 127 -13.85 -17.09 -25.00
CA ILE A 127 -14.66 -17.60 -23.89
C ILE A 127 -13.78 -17.94 -22.69
N GLY A 128 -12.72 -18.71 -22.90
CA GLY A 128 -11.77 -19.04 -21.85
C GLY A 128 -11.14 -17.80 -21.24
N ALA A 129 -10.82 -16.80 -22.06
CA ALA A 129 -10.30 -15.53 -21.61
C ALA A 129 -11.31 -14.73 -20.77
N GLY A 130 -12.54 -14.61 -21.25
CA GLY A 130 -13.62 -13.94 -20.53
C GLY A 130 -13.92 -14.61 -19.19
N VAL A 131 -14.08 -15.93 -19.17
CA VAL A 131 -14.41 -16.68 -17.94
C VAL A 131 -13.25 -16.65 -16.94
N GLY A 132 -12.01 -16.81 -17.40
CA GLY A 132 -10.81 -16.67 -16.57
C GLY A 132 -10.70 -15.27 -15.96
N LEU A 133 -10.95 -14.23 -16.74
CA LEU A 133 -10.94 -12.84 -16.28
C LEU A 133 -12.06 -12.56 -15.27
N VAL A 134 -13.29 -12.98 -15.55
CA VAL A 134 -14.43 -12.84 -14.64
C VAL A 134 -14.15 -13.55 -13.32
N SER A 135 -13.67 -14.80 -13.36
CA SER A 135 -13.31 -15.55 -12.15
C SER A 135 -12.19 -14.87 -11.35
N THR A 136 -11.19 -14.31 -12.04
CA THR A 136 -10.08 -13.58 -11.42
C THR A 136 -10.54 -12.28 -10.77
N LEU A 137 -11.38 -11.50 -11.46
CA LEU A 137 -12.02 -10.28 -10.93
C LEU A 137 -12.93 -10.58 -9.73
N VAL A 138 -13.70 -11.66 -9.83
CA VAL A 138 -14.55 -12.16 -8.76
C VAL A 138 -13.70 -12.53 -7.54
N THR A 139 -12.57 -13.21 -7.72
CA THR A 139 -11.81 -13.74 -6.58
C THR A 139 -10.61 -12.90 -6.15
N ALA A 140 -10.42 -11.70 -6.72
CA ALA A 140 -9.37 -10.78 -6.31
C ALA A 140 -9.53 -10.42 -4.81
N PRO A 141 -8.53 -10.69 -3.96
CA PRO A 141 -8.63 -10.41 -2.55
C PRO A 141 -8.58 -8.90 -2.31
N VAL A 142 -9.61 -8.35 -1.65
CA VAL A 142 -9.59 -6.98 -1.16
C VAL A 142 -8.74 -6.96 0.12
N LYS A 143 -7.51 -6.47 0.01
CA LYS A 143 -6.55 -6.45 1.13
C LYS A 143 -6.73 -5.20 1.99
N VAL A 144 -7.84 -5.10 2.73
CA VAL A 144 -8.05 -3.99 3.71
C VAL A 144 -7.26 -4.21 5.01
N LYS A 145 -7.14 -5.46 5.47
CA LYS A 145 -6.43 -5.77 6.73
C LYS A 145 -4.93 -5.37 6.77
N PRO A 146 -4.13 -5.60 5.71
CA PRO A 146 -2.74 -5.16 5.70
C PRO A 146 -2.56 -3.63 5.82
N ALA A 147 -3.56 -2.85 5.39
CA ALA A 147 -3.52 -1.39 5.45
C ALA A 147 -3.69 -0.87 6.88
N GLU A 148 -4.64 -1.43 7.62
CA GLU A 148 -4.86 -1.10 9.04
C GLU A 148 -3.64 -1.46 9.89
N ASP A 149 -3.06 -2.64 9.64
CA ASP A 149 -1.88 -3.11 10.37
C ASP A 149 -0.65 -2.24 10.07
N ALA A 150 -0.46 -1.83 8.81
CA ALA A 150 0.62 -0.90 8.44
C ALA A 150 0.45 0.47 9.10
N LEU A 151 -0.78 1.01 9.15
CA LEU A 151 -1.07 2.27 9.82
C LEU A 151 -0.76 2.17 11.33
N ARG A 152 -1.24 1.10 11.99
CA ARG A 152 -0.96 0.88 13.42
C ARG A 152 0.53 0.70 13.69
N GLY A 153 1.23 -0.03 12.82
CA GLY A 153 2.69 -0.18 12.86
C GLY A 153 3.40 1.17 12.87
N LEU A 154 3.13 2.00 11.86
CA LEU A 154 3.72 3.32 11.75
C LEU A 154 3.40 4.21 12.97
N ALA A 155 2.16 4.15 13.47
CA ALA A 155 1.76 4.91 14.66
C ALA A 155 2.54 4.49 15.92
N MET A 156 2.76 3.18 16.09
CA MET A 156 3.60 2.67 17.17
C MET A 156 5.05 3.13 17.04
N ASP A 157 5.61 3.18 15.83
CA ASP A 157 6.99 3.60 15.62
C ASP A 157 7.18 5.11 15.81
N VAL A 158 6.19 5.93 15.41
CA VAL A 158 6.14 7.36 15.78
C VAL A 158 6.04 7.53 17.29
N GLY A 159 5.17 6.76 17.96
CA GLY A 159 5.03 6.80 19.41
C GLY A 159 6.34 6.44 20.12
N ARG A 160 6.98 5.34 19.74
CA ARG A 160 8.29 4.93 20.28
C ARG A 160 9.35 6.00 20.08
N PHE A 161 9.43 6.61 18.91
CA PHE A 161 10.39 7.69 18.68
C PHE A 161 10.18 8.89 19.63
N LEU A 162 8.93 9.28 19.89
CA LEU A 162 8.63 10.35 20.85
C LEU A 162 8.97 9.95 22.29
N GLU A 163 8.74 8.68 22.65
CA GLU A 163 9.14 8.15 23.96
C GLU A 163 10.66 8.15 24.12
N ASP A 164 11.41 7.68 23.12
CA ASP A 164 12.88 7.65 23.12
C ASP A 164 13.45 9.07 23.30
N LEU A 165 12.89 10.07 22.58
CA LEU A 165 13.26 11.48 22.77
C LEU A 165 13.02 11.93 24.21
N ALA A 166 11.88 11.57 24.80
CA ALA A 166 11.53 11.97 26.15
C ALA A 166 12.37 11.26 27.23
N ASP A 167 12.72 10.00 26.99
CA ASP A 167 13.64 9.23 27.82
C ASP A 167 15.01 9.91 27.82
N ASP A 168 15.57 10.22 26.66
CA ASP A 168 16.90 10.83 26.56
C ASP A 168 17.01 12.22 27.24
N LEU A 169 15.89 12.93 27.45
CA LEU A 169 15.87 14.24 28.13
C LEU A 169 16.05 14.17 29.66
N HIS A 170 16.13 12.97 30.26
CA HIS A 170 16.52 12.82 31.67
C HIS A 170 17.92 13.40 31.96
N LEU A 171 18.79 13.43 30.95
CA LEU A 171 20.11 14.05 30.98
C LEU A 171 20.19 15.16 29.93
N GLU A 172 21.22 15.98 30.04
CA GLU A 172 21.51 16.98 29.02
C GLU A 172 21.91 16.29 27.70
N PRO A 173 21.25 16.61 26.58
CA PRO A 173 21.55 15.99 25.29
C PRO A 173 22.95 16.33 24.79
N ASP A 174 23.55 15.41 24.04
CA ASP A 174 24.88 15.56 23.45
C ASP A 174 24.86 15.37 21.91
N HIS A 175 26.02 15.38 21.28
CA HIS A 175 26.12 15.13 19.83
C HIS A 175 25.69 13.71 19.41
N ALA A 176 25.86 12.71 20.28
CA ALA A 176 25.47 11.33 19.98
C ALA A 176 23.95 11.17 20.01
N HIS A 177 23.30 11.75 21.02
CA HIS A 177 21.85 11.84 21.15
C HIS A 177 21.23 12.47 19.90
N THR A 178 21.70 13.66 19.53
CA THR A 178 21.14 14.42 18.39
C THR A 178 21.33 13.74 17.04
N THR A 179 22.49 13.12 16.81
CA THR A 179 22.76 12.34 15.59
C THR A 179 21.81 11.14 15.48
N ARG A 180 21.58 10.42 16.59
CA ARG A 180 20.66 9.29 16.65
C ARG A 180 19.23 9.72 16.35
N TRP A 181 18.75 10.79 16.98
CA TRP A 181 17.39 11.31 16.78
C TRP A 181 17.13 11.70 15.33
N GLN A 182 18.06 12.43 14.71
CA GLN A 182 17.94 12.82 13.30
C GLN A 182 17.89 11.61 12.36
N GLY A 183 18.73 10.60 12.61
CA GLY A 183 18.74 9.35 11.84
C GLY A 183 17.45 8.54 11.99
N GLN A 184 16.94 8.40 13.22
CA GLN A 184 15.66 7.73 13.48
C GLN A 184 14.48 8.47 12.83
N ALA A 185 14.38 9.78 13.00
CA ALA A 185 13.30 10.57 12.39
C ALA A 185 13.35 10.55 10.86
N ALA A 186 14.54 10.54 10.25
CA ALA A 186 14.70 10.40 8.80
C ALA A 186 14.18 9.05 8.28
N ARG A 187 14.50 7.94 8.97
CA ARG A 187 14.01 6.61 8.62
C ARG A 187 12.50 6.51 8.75
N LEU A 188 11.95 7.05 9.83
CA LEU A 188 10.50 7.05 10.09
C LEU A 188 9.72 7.84 9.03
N ALA A 189 10.24 8.99 8.59
CA ALA A 189 9.63 9.76 7.51
C ALA A 189 9.66 9.01 6.16
N GLU A 190 10.75 8.28 5.86
CA GLU A 190 10.85 7.47 4.65
C GLU A 190 9.87 6.28 4.67
N GLU A 191 9.77 5.61 5.81
CA GLU A 191 8.82 4.51 6.02
C GLU A 191 7.38 5.00 5.87
N ALA A 192 7.04 6.14 6.49
CA ALA A 192 5.72 6.75 6.36
C ALA A 192 5.34 7.02 4.90
N ARG A 193 6.26 7.61 4.11
CA ARG A 193 6.04 7.85 2.67
C ARG A 193 5.86 6.55 1.89
N THR A 194 6.67 5.54 2.19
CA THR A 194 6.58 4.23 1.53
C THR A 194 5.24 3.55 1.82
N VAL A 195 4.77 3.61 3.07
CA VAL A 195 3.45 3.08 3.47
C VAL A 195 2.32 3.87 2.82
N ALA A 196 2.40 5.21 2.79
CA ALA A 196 1.41 6.06 2.14
C ALA A 196 1.28 5.75 0.64
N ALA A 197 2.41 5.62 -0.06
CA ALA A 197 2.44 5.29 -1.49
C ALA A 197 1.79 3.93 -1.77
N ARG A 198 2.14 2.90 -0.99
CA ARG A 198 1.54 1.55 -1.13
C ARG A 198 0.03 1.55 -0.88
N LEU A 199 -0.44 2.38 0.06
CA LEU A 199 -1.87 2.55 0.33
C LEU A 199 -2.58 3.29 -0.80
N GLY A 200 -1.94 4.30 -1.39
CA GLY A 200 -2.45 5.00 -2.57
C GLY A 200 -2.61 4.07 -3.77
N GLU A 201 -1.58 3.28 -4.08
CA GLU A 201 -1.61 2.29 -5.16
C GLU A 201 -2.70 1.22 -4.95
N ALA A 202 -2.91 0.81 -3.69
CA ALA A 202 -3.99 -0.11 -3.33
C ALA A 202 -5.38 0.54 -3.50
N ASP A 203 -5.57 1.82 -3.17
CA ASP A 203 -6.82 2.56 -3.38
C ASP A 203 -7.14 2.69 -4.88
N ASP A 204 -6.15 3.07 -5.69
CA ASP A 204 -6.31 3.18 -7.15
C ASP A 204 -6.65 1.83 -7.79
N SER A 205 -6.07 0.75 -7.29
CA SER A 205 -6.40 -0.61 -7.70
C SER A 205 -7.83 -1.01 -7.30
N THR A 206 -8.35 -0.52 -6.17
CA THR A 206 -9.74 -0.77 -5.77
C THR A 206 -10.75 0.00 -6.61
N ARG A 207 -10.45 1.23 -7.06
CA ARG A 207 -11.34 2.00 -7.95
C ARG A 207 -11.60 1.31 -9.29
N LEU A 208 -10.63 0.54 -9.76
CA LEU A 208 -10.73 -0.24 -11.00
C LEU A 208 -11.36 -1.63 -10.80
N ASN A 209 -11.66 -2.05 -9.56
CA ASN A 209 -12.21 -3.37 -9.25
C ASN A 209 -13.73 -3.30 -8.93
N PRO A 210 -14.61 -3.88 -9.77
CA PRO A 210 -16.06 -3.86 -9.56
C PRO A 210 -16.52 -4.54 -8.26
N ARG A 211 -15.71 -5.42 -7.62
CA ARG A 211 -16.03 -5.97 -6.29
C ARG A 211 -15.62 -5.06 -5.13
N ALA A 212 -14.62 -4.19 -5.30
CA ALA A 212 -14.24 -3.23 -4.26
C ALA A 212 -15.30 -2.13 -4.10
N PHE A 213 -16.11 -1.87 -5.13
CA PHE A 213 -17.31 -1.03 -5.02
C PHE A 213 -18.33 -1.57 -4.01
N ARG A 214 -18.36 -2.89 -3.78
CA ARG A 214 -19.28 -3.56 -2.84
C ARG A 214 -18.75 -3.68 -1.41
N ILE A 215 -17.42 -3.65 -1.24
CA ILE A 215 -16.74 -3.79 0.06
C ILE A 215 -16.30 -2.41 0.60
N GLY A 216 -16.22 -1.39 -0.27
CA GLY A 216 -15.67 -0.08 0.04
C GLY A 216 -14.14 -0.10 0.00
N GLY A 217 -13.52 0.95 -0.55
CA GLY A 217 -12.09 1.18 -0.40
C GLY A 217 -11.70 1.48 1.06
N PRO A 218 -10.42 1.77 1.35
CA PRO A 218 -9.99 2.36 2.61
C PRO A 218 -11.01 3.37 3.14
N SER A 219 -11.46 3.20 4.38
CA SER A 219 -12.44 4.13 4.97
C SER A 219 -11.89 5.55 4.90
N ALA A 220 -12.77 6.56 4.78
CA ALA A 220 -12.33 7.96 4.82
C ALA A 220 -11.47 8.25 6.07
N ALA A 221 -11.82 7.62 7.20
CA ALA A 221 -11.05 7.66 8.43
C ALA A 221 -9.63 7.09 8.29
N LEU A 222 -9.45 5.94 7.61
CA LEU A 222 -8.14 5.34 7.39
C LEU A 222 -7.23 6.24 6.53
N ARG A 223 -7.79 6.87 5.49
CA ARG A 223 -7.04 7.81 4.62
C ARG A 223 -6.63 9.05 5.39
N THR A 224 -7.55 9.65 6.13
CA THR A 224 -7.26 10.81 6.96
C THR A 224 -6.20 10.45 8.01
N ALA A 225 -6.33 9.29 8.66
CA ALA A 225 -5.34 8.84 9.63
C ALA A 225 -3.96 8.64 9.02
N MET A 226 -3.87 8.05 7.82
CA MET A 226 -2.58 7.91 7.11
C MET A 226 -1.96 9.26 6.78
N SER A 227 -2.73 10.21 6.24
CA SER A 227 -2.22 11.56 5.96
C SER A 227 -1.77 12.30 7.22
N THR A 228 -2.47 12.07 8.34
CA THR A 228 -2.09 12.62 9.64
C THR A 228 -0.77 12.01 10.12
N LEU A 229 -0.59 10.70 10.03
CA LEU A 229 0.66 10.05 10.47
C LEU A 229 1.86 10.40 9.58
N GLU A 230 1.65 10.55 8.27
CA GLU A 230 2.68 11.04 7.36
C GLU A 230 3.08 12.49 7.72
N ALA A 231 2.10 13.36 7.97
CA ALA A 231 2.38 14.71 8.44
C ALA A 231 3.08 14.70 9.82
N ALA A 232 2.70 13.79 10.71
CA ALA A 232 3.31 13.65 12.03
C ALA A 232 4.78 13.20 11.93
N SER A 233 5.11 12.21 11.08
CA SER A 233 6.50 11.75 10.90
C SER A 233 7.41 12.82 10.30
N ILE A 234 6.89 13.68 9.42
CA ILE A 234 7.62 14.85 8.93
C ILE A 234 7.84 15.87 10.06
N ARG A 235 6.83 16.07 10.93
CA ARG A 235 6.92 17.00 12.08
C ARG A 235 7.91 16.50 13.13
N THR A 236 7.99 15.20 13.39
CA THR A 236 8.98 14.63 14.32
C THR A 236 10.41 14.82 13.81
N ARG A 237 10.64 14.80 12.49
CA ARG A 237 11.93 15.18 11.88
C ARG A 237 12.28 16.65 12.10
N GLY A 238 11.32 17.55 11.98
CA GLY A 238 11.50 18.97 12.30
C GLY A 238 11.85 19.19 13.78
N LEU A 239 11.13 18.51 14.68
CA LEU A 239 11.41 18.52 16.11
C LEU A 239 12.83 18.02 16.42
N ALA A 240 13.22 16.86 15.88
CA ALA A 240 14.56 16.30 16.07
C ALA A 240 15.66 17.24 15.56
N ARG A 241 15.40 17.96 14.45
CA ARG A 241 16.32 18.96 13.93
C ARG A 241 16.43 20.17 14.85
N CYS A 242 15.30 20.71 15.31
CA CYS A 242 15.29 21.83 16.27
C CYS A 242 16.02 21.46 17.56
N MET A 243 15.78 20.27 18.12
CA MET A 243 16.51 19.79 19.30
C MET A 243 18.01 19.67 19.03
N ALA A 244 18.42 19.21 17.85
CA ALA A 244 19.83 19.15 17.47
C ALA A 244 20.48 20.52 17.32
N ASP A 245 19.80 21.48 16.69
CA ASP A 245 20.31 22.84 16.51
C ASP A 245 20.46 23.55 17.87
N ARG A 246 19.54 23.31 18.81
CA ARG A 246 19.65 23.74 20.22
C ARG A 246 20.87 23.14 20.91
N THR A 247 20.97 21.81 20.92
CA THR A 247 22.10 21.12 21.55
C THR A 247 23.45 21.53 20.96
N TYR A 248 23.51 21.79 19.66
CA TYR A 248 24.72 22.32 19.02
C TYR A 248 25.14 23.67 19.60
N LEU A 249 24.20 24.59 19.82
CA LEU A 249 24.50 25.89 20.43
C LEU A 249 24.86 25.77 21.90
N TYR A 250 24.14 24.94 22.66
CA TYR A 250 24.47 24.63 24.05
C TYR A 250 25.93 24.18 24.20
N LEU A 251 26.33 23.17 23.41
CA LEU A 251 27.68 22.60 23.48
C LEU A 251 28.76 23.54 22.96
N ARG A 252 28.42 24.42 21.99
CA ARG A 252 29.36 25.39 21.42
C ARG A 252 29.60 26.59 22.33
N ASP A 253 28.56 27.05 23.04
CA ASP A 253 28.53 28.30 23.79
C ASP A 253 28.32 28.05 25.30
N GLY A 254 28.83 26.94 25.83
CA GLY A 254 28.58 26.41 27.19
C GLY A 254 28.97 27.30 28.39
N GLY A 255 29.34 28.56 28.16
CA GLY A 255 29.50 29.60 29.18
C GLY A 255 28.89 30.96 28.79
N GLY A 256 28.14 31.01 27.69
CA GLY A 256 27.53 32.20 27.11
C GLY A 256 26.00 32.12 27.14
N LEU A 257 25.36 32.42 26.01
CA LEU A 257 23.91 32.45 25.92
C LEU A 257 23.34 31.02 26.10
N GLY A 258 24.03 29.96 25.68
CA GLY A 258 23.50 28.60 25.68
C GLY A 258 23.32 27.91 27.05
N VAL A 259 23.81 28.47 28.16
CA VAL A 259 23.94 27.77 29.46
C VAL A 259 22.63 27.19 29.99
N ASP A 260 21.53 27.94 29.88
CA ASP A 260 20.22 27.54 30.42
C ASP A 260 19.32 26.83 29.38
N MET A 261 19.84 26.54 28.18
CA MET A 261 19.04 26.04 27.05
C MET A 261 18.36 24.70 27.30
N TRP A 262 19.00 23.88 28.13
CA TRP A 262 18.53 22.57 28.58
C TRP A 262 18.34 22.54 30.09
N ALA A 263 17.92 23.64 30.73
CA ALA A 263 17.58 23.63 32.16
C ALA A 263 16.64 22.47 32.52
N THR A 264 16.77 21.94 33.74
CA THR A 264 16.08 20.71 34.17
C THR A 264 14.57 20.79 34.02
N ASP A 265 13.97 21.92 34.37
CA ASP A 265 12.54 22.23 34.20
C ASP A 265 12.09 22.24 32.73
N VAL A 266 12.92 22.80 31.83
CA VAL A 266 12.68 22.76 30.37
C VAL A 266 12.71 21.32 29.85
N ARG A 267 13.70 20.52 30.28
CA ARG A 267 13.81 19.10 29.89
C ARG A 267 12.63 18.28 30.40
N GLU A 268 12.24 18.48 31.66
CA GLU A 268 11.11 17.79 32.29
C GLU A 268 9.78 18.09 31.59
N GLU A 269 9.43 19.36 31.37
CA GLU A 269 8.18 19.71 30.70
C GLU A 269 8.16 19.31 29.21
N LEU A 270 9.29 19.40 28.51
CA LEU A 270 9.39 18.88 27.15
C LEU A 270 9.23 17.35 27.13
N GLY A 271 9.91 16.64 28.03
CA GLY A 271 9.80 15.20 28.17
C GLY A 271 8.36 14.75 28.46
N LEU A 272 7.67 15.41 29.39
CA LEU A 272 6.25 15.14 29.67
C LEU A 272 5.36 15.37 28.45
N THR A 273 5.57 16.46 27.72
CA THR A 273 4.83 16.74 26.48
C THR A 273 5.01 15.60 25.46
N LEU A 274 6.26 15.15 25.26
CA LEU A 274 6.59 14.10 24.30
C LEU A 274 6.05 12.72 24.72
N ARG A 275 6.09 12.35 26.00
CA ARG A 275 5.49 11.10 26.52
C ARG A 275 3.97 11.09 26.39
N THR A 276 3.31 12.23 26.60
CA THR A 276 1.86 12.28 26.43
C THR A 276 1.48 12.13 24.95
N LEU A 277 2.28 12.72 24.05
CA LEU A 277 2.13 12.52 22.60
C LEU A 277 2.46 11.09 22.16
N SER A 278 3.47 10.44 22.73
CA SER A 278 3.87 9.06 22.42
C SER A 278 2.71 8.07 22.64
N ARG A 279 1.91 8.32 23.67
CA ARG A 279 0.70 7.53 24.02
C ARG A 279 -0.50 7.88 23.13
N ALA A 280 -0.63 9.14 22.71
CA ALA A 280 -1.76 9.60 21.91
C ALA A 280 -1.73 9.05 20.47
N VAL A 281 -0.54 8.97 19.85
CA VAL A 281 -0.39 8.58 18.43
C VAL A 281 -0.89 7.16 18.13
N PRO A 282 -0.53 6.10 18.89
CA PRO A 282 -1.06 4.76 18.66
C PRO A 282 -2.58 4.68 18.87
N LEU A 283 -3.12 5.40 19.86
CA LEU A 283 -4.56 5.44 20.13
C LEU A 283 -5.33 6.11 18.99
N TYR A 284 -4.77 7.15 18.37
CA TYR A 284 -5.35 7.79 17.19
C TYR A 284 -5.51 6.80 16.03
N ALA A 285 -4.45 6.03 15.72
CA ALA A 285 -4.50 5.01 14.68
C ALA A 285 -5.45 3.85 15.04
N ALA A 286 -5.50 3.45 16.31
CA ALA A 286 -6.45 2.46 16.80
C ALA A 286 -7.92 2.93 16.67
N ALA A 287 -8.20 4.21 16.92
CA ALA A 287 -9.52 4.80 16.73
C ALA A 287 -9.95 4.80 15.26
N ALA A 288 -9.04 5.15 14.35
CA ALA A 288 -9.30 5.18 12.91
C ALA A 288 -9.52 3.78 12.29
N THR A 289 -9.02 2.74 12.96
CA THR A 289 -9.08 1.34 12.51
C THR A 289 -10.00 0.48 13.39
N ALA A 290 -10.85 1.12 14.20
CA ALA A 290 -11.73 0.42 15.11
C ALA A 290 -12.81 -0.36 14.35
N SER A 291 -13.04 -1.61 14.75
CA SER A 291 -14.05 -2.47 14.11
C SER A 291 -15.50 -2.07 14.41
N THR A 292 -15.72 -1.23 15.43
CA THR A 292 -17.05 -0.71 15.80
C THR A 292 -17.02 0.80 16.02
N PRO A 293 -18.12 1.52 15.71
CA PRO A 293 -18.21 2.97 15.94
C PRO A 293 -18.08 3.38 17.41
N GLU A 294 -18.52 2.52 18.33
CA GLU A 294 -18.40 2.76 19.77
C GLU A 294 -16.95 2.68 20.26
N SER A 295 -16.22 1.64 19.85
CA SER A 295 -14.79 1.52 20.15
C SER A 295 -13.99 2.67 19.53
N GLY A 296 -14.31 3.08 18.30
CA GLY A 296 -13.70 4.23 17.65
C GLY A 296 -13.92 5.53 18.43
N ARG A 297 -15.15 5.80 18.89
CA ARG A 297 -15.46 6.98 19.73
C ARG A 297 -14.72 6.97 21.05
N ARG A 298 -14.70 5.82 21.76
CA ARG A 298 -14.01 5.70 23.04
C ARG A 298 -12.52 5.97 22.91
N LEU A 299 -11.87 5.35 21.93
CA LEU A 299 -10.44 5.56 21.66
C LEU A 299 -10.16 7.01 21.24
N GLY A 300 -11.00 7.58 20.37
CA GLY A 300 -10.89 8.98 19.96
C GLY A 300 -11.04 9.96 21.12
N GLN A 301 -11.89 9.65 22.11
CA GLN A 301 -12.04 10.45 23.32
C GLN A 301 -10.82 10.34 24.23
N THR A 302 -10.27 9.14 24.44
CA THR A 302 -9.00 8.98 25.18
C THR A 302 -7.84 9.70 24.49
N THR A 303 -7.75 9.65 23.15
CA THR A 303 -6.78 10.45 22.39
C THR A 303 -7.00 11.95 22.62
N HIS A 304 -8.25 12.41 22.62
CA HIS A 304 -8.57 13.82 22.90
C HIS A 304 -8.06 14.26 24.27
N ASP A 305 -8.34 13.47 25.32
CA ASP A 305 -7.95 13.78 26.69
C ASP A 305 -6.42 13.89 26.83
N LEU A 306 -5.68 12.98 26.20
CA LEU A 306 -4.21 13.04 26.15
C LEU A 306 -3.70 14.28 25.39
N LEU A 307 -4.37 14.68 24.29
CA LEU A 307 -3.97 15.89 23.56
C LEU A 307 -4.26 17.17 24.36
N VAL A 308 -5.30 17.17 25.19
CA VAL A 308 -5.57 18.27 26.13
C VAL A 308 -4.48 18.33 27.20
N GLU A 309 -4.10 17.19 27.78
CA GLU A 309 -2.99 17.09 28.74
C GLU A 309 -1.66 17.57 28.11
N ALA A 310 -1.33 17.11 26.90
CA ALA A 310 -0.12 17.52 26.19
C ALA A 310 -0.09 19.03 25.87
N ARG A 311 -1.25 19.64 25.57
CA ARG A 311 -1.35 21.11 25.42
C ARG A 311 -1.01 21.85 26.72
N GLN A 312 -1.44 21.33 27.87
CA GLN A 312 -1.11 21.94 29.17
C GLN A 312 0.39 21.88 29.46
N HIS A 313 1.07 20.77 29.14
CA HIS A 313 2.53 20.69 29.24
C HIS A 313 3.21 21.65 28.26
N ARG A 314 2.75 21.71 27.01
CA ARG A 314 3.25 22.67 26.02
C ARG A 314 3.10 24.13 26.47
N GLU A 315 2.01 24.48 27.15
CA GLU A 315 1.81 25.83 27.71
C GLU A 315 2.75 26.13 28.88
N ARG A 316 2.99 25.16 29.77
CA ARG A 316 3.99 25.27 30.83
C ARG A 316 5.39 25.45 30.25
N LEU A 317 5.77 24.63 29.28
CA LEU A 317 7.02 24.75 28.53
C LEU A 317 7.16 26.14 27.89
N GLY A 318 6.10 26.66 27.27
CA GLY A 318 6.11 27.99 26.66
C GLY A 318 6.28 29.14 27.65
N ARG A 319 5.90 28.97 28.92
CA ARG A 319 6.20 29.94 29.98
C ARG A 319 7.68 29.90 30.36
N LEU A 320 8.22 28.71 30.61
CA LEU A 320 9.64 28.52 30.94
C LEU A 320 10.55 29.10 29.86
N LEU A 321 10.26 28.81 28.59
CA LEU A 321 11.06 29.29 27.46
C LEU A 321 10.94 30.80 27.20
N ARG A 322 9.90 31.47 27.71
CA ARG A 322 9.74 32.92 27.57
C ARG A 322 10.68 33.69 28.50
N ASP A 323 11.01 33.08 29.64
CA ASP A 323 11.86 33.68 30.66
C ASP A 323 13.35 33.65 30.25
N ASP A 324 13.71 32.94 29.17
CA ASP A 324 15.00 33.02 28.46
C ASP A 324 14.88 33.78 27.10
N PRO A 325 15.02 35.12 27.10
CA PRO A 325 14.91 35.93 25.88
C PRO A 325 16.09 35.74 24.91
N GLY A 326 17.20 35.12 25.33
CA GLY A 326 18.42 34.99 24.52
C GLY A 326 18.25 34.13 23.26
N HIS A 327 17.34 33.15 23.28
CA HIS A 327 17.15 32.14 22.23
C HIS A 327 15.73 32.07 21.69
N TRP A 328 14.97 33.15 21.79
CA TRP A 328 13.55 33.17 21.40
C TRP A 328 13.25 32.56 20.01
N PRO A 329 14.07 32.76 18.95
CA PRO A 329 13.83 32.10 17.66
C PRO A 329 13.79 30.57 17.74
N LEU A 330 14.70 29.95 18.51
CA LEU A 330 14.79 28.49 18.65
C LEU A 330 13.72 27.94 19.59
N HIS A 331 13.40 28.69 20.65
CA HIS A 331 12.28 28.39 21.54
C HIS A 331 10.96 28.40 20.77
N GLY A 332 10.75 29.43 19.95
CA GLY A 332 9.59 29.55 19.08
C GLY A 332 9.48 28.41 18.07
N GLU A 333 10.58 28.03 17.43
CA GLU A 333 10.60 26.91 16.48
C GLU A 333 10.23 25.58 17.15
N LEU A 334 10.80 25.27 18.31
CA LEU A 334 10.47 24.08 19.10
C LEU A 334 8.97 24.03 19.40
N LEU A 335 8.43 25.12 19.93
CA LEU A 335 7.02 25.24 20.27
C LEU A 335 6.11 25.10 19.05
N VAL A 336 6.50 25.65 17.90
CA VAL A 336 5.75 25.51 16.64
C VAL A 336 5.71 24.06 16.16
N HIS A 337 6.79 23.30 16.31
CA HIS A 337 6.80 21.88 15.94
C HIS A 337 5.90 21.03 16.85
N VAL A 338 5.90 21.31 18.16
CA VAL A 338 5.01 20.67 19.12
C VAL A 338 3.54 20.99 18.82
N ASP A 339 3.21 22.25 18.57
CA ASP A 339 1.85 22.67 18.21
C ASP A 339 1.36 22.01 16.94
N ARG A 340 2.23 21.98 15.94
CA ARG A 340 1.96 21.29 14.68
C ARG A 340 1.66 19.81 14.94
N LEU A 341 2.41 19.13 15.81
CA LEU A 341 2.13 17.73 16.10
C LEU A 341 0.76 17.57 16.79
N LEU A 342 0.48 18.40 17.80
CA LEU A 342 -0.80 18.41 18.52
C LEU A 342 -2.01 18.65 17.60
N ASP A 343 -1.91 19.63 16.71
CA ASP A 343 -2.99 19.98 15.78
C ASP A 343 -3.21 18.90 14.72
N SER A 344 -2.15 18.21 14.28
CA SER A 344 -2.27 17.15 13.29
C SER A 344 -3.06 15.94 13.82
N LEU A 345 -2.98 15.68 15.13
CA LEU A 345 -3.62 14.55 15.81
C LEU A 345 -5.04 14.88 16.32
N ALA A 346 -5.54 16.10 16.08
CA ALA A 346 -6.83 16.53 16.59
C ALA A 346 -7.99 15.64 16.08
N PRO A 347 -8.85 15.10 16.98
CA PRO A 347 -9.91 14.14 16.63
C PRO A 347 -10.96 14.66 15.65
N SER A 348 -11.09 15.99 15.52
CA SER A 348 -11.95 16.65 14.54
C SER A 348 -11.65 16.19 13.11
N ALA A 349 -10.42 15.74 12.84
CA ALA A 349 -10.02 15.18 11.55
C ALA A 349 -10.72 13.85 11.21
N LEU A 350 -11.08 13.04 12.22
CA LEU A 350 -11.71 11.72 12.01
C LEU A 350 -13.25 11.79 11.92
N GLY A 351 -13.84 12.98 11.94
CA GLY A 351 -15.30 13.17 11.85
C GLY A 351 -16.07 12.83 13.13
N PHE A 352 -15.38 12.54 14.24
CA PHE A 352 -16.01 12.38 15.55
C PHE A 352 -16.35 13.76 16.11
N ARG A 353 -17.63 14.17 16.01
CA ARG A 353 -18.12 15.33 16.76
C ARG A 353 -18.15 14.97 18.25
N PRO A 354 -17.53 15.76 19.14
CA PRO A 354 -17.72 15.57 20.58
C PRO A 354 -19.20 15.81 20.92
N VAL A 355 -19.76 14.96 21.78
CA VAL A 355 -21.06 15.20 22.40
C VAL A 355 -20.82 16.34 23.40
N LEU A 356 -21.22 17.55 23.02
CA LEU A 356 -21.34 18.66 23.96
C LEU A 356 -22.42 18.24 24.98
N TYR A 357 -22.01 18.05 26.23
CA TYR A 357 -22.92 17.92 27.37
C TYR A 357 -23.31 19.31 27.87
#